data_AF-A0A9D6TB91-F1
#
_entry.id   AF-A0A9D6TB91-F1
#
_cell.length_a   1.000
_cell.length_b   1.000
_cell.length_c   1.000
_cell.angle_alpha   90.00
_cell.angle_beta   90.00
_cell.angle_gamma   90.00
#
_symmetry.space_group_name_H-M   'P 1'
#
loop_
_entity.id
_entity.type
_entity.pdbx_description
1 polymer ?
#
loop_
_entity_poly.entity_id
_entity_poly.type
_entity_poly.pdbx_seq_one_letter_code
_entity_poly.pdbx_strand_id
1 'polypeptide(L)'
;MLDVVAFEPAGDRRWRFPVAALELENSRSDDRVAYSLWKVLCVRAALRVVFCYRRDATEGVALVRHLTDHVVRPMGIVERSNLGGETLLVVGSRDEAATFPYGFFKEWRLDPNTGRFARG
;
A
#
# COMPACT_ATOMS: atom_id res chain seq x y z
N MET A 1 -14.44 1.18 2.50
CA MET A 1 -14.19 1.06 3.95
C MET A 1 -12.70 0.83 4.12
N LEU A 2 -12.06 1.56 5.04
CA LEU A 2 -10.67 1.34 5.49
C LEU A 2 -10.71 0.34 6.64
N ASP A 3 -9.83 -0.65 6.65
CA ASP A 3 -9.86 -1.71 7.66
C ASP A 3 -9.28 -1.25 8.99
N VAL A 4 -8.16 -0.53 8.94
CA VAL A 4 -7.50 0.00 10.14
C VAL A 4 -7.10 1.45 9.90
N VAL A 5 -7.42 2.31 10.88
CA VAL A 5 -6.99 3.70 10.91
C VAL A 5 -6.44 4.04 12.28
N ALA A 6 -5.21 4.55 12.31
CA ALA A 6 -4.63 5.15 13.51
C ALA A 6 -4.74 6.67 13.42
N PHE A 7 -4.98 7.32 14.55
CA PHE A 7 -5.15 8.76 14.66
C PHE A 7 -4.04 9.38 15.52
N GLU A 8 -3.87 10.70 15.39
CA GLU A 8 -2.99 11.48 16.27
C GLU A 8 -3.28 11.19 17.76
N PRO A 9 -2.28 11.39 18.65
CA PRO A 9 -2.49 11.31 20.10
C PRO A 9 -3.68 12.17 20.58
N ALA A 10 -4.20 11.85 21.76
CA ALA A 10 -5.25 12.67 22.35
C ALA A 10 -4.76 14.11 22.54
N GLY A 11 -5.62 15.06 22.21
CA GLY A 11 -5.38 16.51 22.29
C GLY A 11 -6.69 17.26 22.14
N ASP A 12 -6.63 18.57 21.90
CA ASP A 12 -7.81 19.45 21.95
C ASP A 12 -8.82 19.23 20.81
N ARG A 13 -8.42 18.53 19.73
CA ARG A 13 -9.29 18.27 18.58
C ARG A 13 -10.20 17.08 18.84
N ARG A 14 -11.51 17.30 18.77
CA ARG A 14 -12.52 16.22 18.81
C ARG A 14 -12.34 15.21 17.67
N TRP A 15 -12.09 15.71 16.47
CA TRP A 15 -11.79 14.90 15.28
C TRP A 15 -10.32 15.05 14.94
N ARG A 16 -9.56 13.98 15.14
CA ARG A 16 -8.12 13.91 14.95
C ARG A 16 -7.79 13.47 13.54
N PHE A 17 -6.66 13.91 12.99
CA PHE A 17 -6.26 13.47 11.67
C PHE A 17 -5.75 12.03 11.72
N PRO A 18 -5.99 11.23 10.66
CA PRO A 18 -5.33 9.94 10.49
C PRO A 18 -3.81 10.12 10.40
N VAL A 19 -3.07 9.29 11.15
CA VAL A 19 -1.61 9.17 11.00
C VAL A 19 -1.24 7.94 10.19
N ALA A 20 -2.08 6.89 10.22
CA ALA A 20 -1.92 5.71 9.38
C ALA A 20 -3.28 5.21 8.86
N ALA A 21 -3.34 4.75 7.61
CA ALA A 21 -4.49 4.11 7.01
C ALA A 21 -4.06 2.81 6.33
N LEU A 22 -4.72 1.69 6.66
CA LEU A 22 -4.33 0.38 6.20
C LEU A 22 -5.54 -0.38 5.64
N GLU A 23 -5.29 -1.09 4.55
CA GLU A 23 -6.25 -1.98 3.88
C GLU A 23 -5.67 -3.38 3.78
N LEU A 24 -6.50 -4.40 3.94
CA LEU A 24 -6.18 -5.80 3.73
C LEU A 24 -7.04 -6.35 2.58
N GLU A 25 -6.41 -6.55 1.42
CA GLU A 25 -7.09 -7.06 0.22
C GLU A 25 -6.41 -8.32 -0.30
N ASN A 26 -6.97 -9.48 0.05
CA ASN A 26 -6.46 -10.80 -0.34
C ASN A 26 -7.13 -11.38 -1.59
N SER A 27 -7.98 -10.61 -2.29
CA SER A 27 -8.55 -11.04 -3.55
C SER A 27 -7.47 -11.31 -4.59
N ARG A 28 -7.72 -12.33 -5.41
CA ARG A 28 -6.94 -12.63 -6.62
C ARG A 28 -7.20 -11.65 -7.77
N SER A 29 -8.22 -10.81 -7.66
CA SER A 29 -8.48 -9.75 -8.63
C SER A 29 -7.51 -8.59 -8.39
N ASP A 30 -6.65 -8.31 -9.36
CA ASP A 30 -5.71 -7.18 -9.29
C ASP A 30 -6.45 -5.84 -9.19
N ASP A 31 -7.59 -5.68 -9.87
CA ASP A 31 -8.42 -4.46 -9.79
C ASP A 31 -8.95 -4.18 -8.38
N ARG A 32 -9.26 -5.23 -7.59
CA ARG A 32 -9.67 -5.02 -6.19
C ARG A 32 -8.52 -4.49 -5.34
N VAL A 33 -7.32 -5.03 -5.54
CA VAL A 33 -6.11 -4.51 -4.87
C VAL A 33 -5.80 -3.09 -5.34
N ALA A 34 -5.96 -2.81 -6.63
CA ALA A 34 -5.80 -1.49 -7.23
C ALA A 34 -6.76 -0.47 -6.62
N TYR A 35 -8.03 -0.85 -6.45
CA TYR A 35 -9.01 -0.03 -5.77
C TYR A 35 -8.63 0.22 -4.31
N SER A 36 -8.13 -0.78 -3.59
CA SER A 36 -7.63 -0.61 -2.22
C SER A 36 -6.43 0.32 -2.12
N LEU A 37 -5.48 0.23 -3.07
CA LEU A 37 -4.38 1.19 -3.16
C LEU A 37 -4.90 2.61 -3.44
N TRP A 38 -5.78 2.78 -4.42
CA TRP A 38 -6.38 4.07 -4.72
C TRP A 38 -7.08 4.67 -3.49
N LYS A 39 -7.87 3.88 -2.77
CA LYS A 39 -8.55 4.30 -1.53
C LYS A 39 -7.58 4.87 -0.50
N VAL A 40 -6.49 4.16 -0.19
CA VAL A 40 -5.54 4.65 0.82
C VAL A 40 -4.78 5.88 0.34
N LEU A 41 -4.50 6.02 -0.95
CA LEU A 41 -3.88 7.22 -1.52
C LEU A 41 -4.78 8.45 -1.42
N CYS A 42 -6.11 8.30 -1.40
CA CYS A 42 -7.06 9.38 -1.15
C CYS A 42 -7.08 9.85 0.32
N VAL A 43 -6.51 9.09 1.26
CA VAL A 43 -6.47 9.46 2.67
C VAL A 43 -5.25 10.32 2.97
N ARG A 44 -5.48 11.48 3.58
CA ARG A 44 -4.40 12.30 4.15
C ARG A 44 -3.87 11.62 5.43
N ALA A 45 -2.82 10.83 5.29
CA ALA A 45 -2.12 10.15 6.38
C ALA A 45 -0.60 10.13 6.12
N ALA A 46 0.19 10.11 7.20
CA ALA A 46 1.64 10.02 7.10
C ALA A 46 2.09 8.62 6.66
N LEU A 47 1.31 7.58 6.95
CA LEU A 47 1.54 6.21 6.52
C LEU A 47 0.30 5.63 5.85
N ARG A 48 0.48 5.03 4.67
CA ARG A 48 -0.56 4.23 4.00
C ARG A 48 -0.01 2.86 3.69
N VAL A 49 -0.77 1.82 3.97
CA VAL A 49 -0.34 0.44 3.71
C VAL A 49 -1.46 -0.35 3.07
N VAL A 50 -1.13 -1.08 2.01
CA VAL A 50 -1.99 -2.15 1.51
C VAL A 50 -1.30 -3.48 1.78
N PHE A 51 -1.94 -4.33 2.57
CA PHE A 51 -1.60 -5.74 2.68
C PHE A 51 -2.38 -6.52 1.64
N CYS A 52 -1.69 -7.42 0.95
CA CYS A 52 -2.34 -8.35 0.02
C CYS A 52 -1.58 -9.66 -0.01
N TYR A 53 -2.17 -10.65 -0.66
CA TYR A 53 -1.59 -11.98 -0.77
C TYR A 53 -1.57 -12.43 -2.23
N ARG A 54 -0.44 -13.01 -2.64
CA ARG A 54 -0.30 -13.76 -3.88
C ARG A 54 0.34 -15.10 -3.56
N ARG A 55 -0.05 -16.14 -4.29
CA ARG A 55 0.41 -17.49 -3.94
C ARG A 55 1.91 -17.60 -4.16
N ASP A 56 2.35 -17.10 -5.32
CA ASP A 56 3.71 -17.17 -5.80
C ASP A 56 4.34 -15.76 -5.88
N ALA A 57 5.65 -15.65 -5.69
CA ALA A 57 6.37 -14.38 -5.63
C ALA A 57 6.34 -13.65 -6.99
N THR A 58 6.29 -14.40 -8.09
CA THR A 58 6.16 -13.87 -9.45
C THR A 58 4.79 -13.20 -9.65
N GLU A 59 3.71 -13.76 -9.12
CA GLU A 59 2.39 -13.11 -9.08
C GLU A 59 2.45 -11.81 -8.27
N GLY A 60 3.21 -11.78 -7.17
CA GLY A 60 3.44 -10.56 -6.39
C GLY A 60 4.14 -9.45 -7.18
N VAL A 61 5.19 -9.81 -7.94
CA VAL A 61 5.88 -8.85 -8.82
C VAL A 61 4.95 -8.35 -9.95
N ALA A 62 4.15 -9.24 -10.53
CA ALA A 62 3.18 -8.88 -11.56
C ALA A 62 2.12 -7.90 -11.01
N LEU A 63 1.60 -8.16 -9.81
CA LEU A 63 0.68 -7.26 -9.11
C LEU A 63 1.30 -5.87 -8.89
N VAL A 64 2.54 -5.79 -8.37
CA VAL A 64 3.22 -4.50 -8.13
C VAL A 64 3.33 -3.69 -9.43
N ARG A 65 3.65 -4.35 -10.55
CA ARG A 65 3.69 -3.70 -11.87
C ARG A 65 2.31 -3.20 -12.29
N HIS A 66 1.28 -4.02 -12.17
CA HIS A 66 -0.10 -3.64 -12.47
C HIS A 66 -0.54 -2.41 -11.65
N LEU A 67 -0.30 -2.40 -10.34
CA LEU A 67 -0.62 -1.27 -9.47
C LEU A 67 0.16 0.00 -9.83
N THR A 68 1.43 -0.15 -10.20
CA THR A 68 2.26 0.96 -10.69
C THR A 68 1.65 1.57 -11.95
N ASP A 69 1.29 0.73 -12.93
CA ASP A 69 0.84 1.17 -14.25
C ASP A 69 -0.58 1.75 -14.25
N HIS A 70 -1.47 1.21 -13.41
CA HIS A 70 -2.90 1.56 -13.43
C HIS A 70 -3.36 2.48 -12.30
N VAL A 71 -2.59 2.60 -11.21
CA VAL A 71 -2.95 3.50 -10.09
C VAL A 71 -1.96 4.64 -9.96
N VAL A 72 -0.66 4.36 -9.92
CA VAL A 72 0.36 5.36 -9.59
C VAL A 72 0.76 6.22 -10.80
N ARG A 73 1.06 5.59 -11.94
CA ARG A 73 1.49 6.30 -13.16
C ARG A 73 0.43 7.22 -13.76
N PRO A 74 -0.88 6.90 -13.71
CA PRO A 74 -1.92 7.80 -14.19
C PRO A 74 -2.04 9.09 -13.36
N MET A 75 -1.53 9.10 -12.12
CA MET A 75 -1.49 10.32 -11.31
C MET A 75 -0.54 11.34 -11.94
N GLY A 76 -0.99 12.61 -11.98
CA GLY A 76 -0.12 13.72 -12.36
C GLY A 76 1.09 13.84 -11.43
N ILE A 77 2.19 14.41 -11.92
CA ILE A 77 3.41 14.60 -11.12
C ILE A 77 3.12 15.40 -9.85
N VAL A 78 2.32 16.47 -9.95
CA VAL A 78 1.94 17.30 -8.80
C VAL A 78 1.12 16.51 -7.79
N GLU A 79 0.15 15.72 -8.23
CA GLU A 79 -0.69 14.89 -7.35
C GLU A 79 0.16 13.87 -6.59
N ARG A 80 1.08 13.20 -7.30
CA ARG A 80 1.96 12.20 -6.72
C ARG A 80 2.97 12.80 -5.74
N SER A 81 3.56 13.95 -6.06
CA SER A 81 4.46 14.67 -5.14
C SER A 81 3.71 15.17 -3.89
N ASN A 82 2.43 15.51 -4.02
CA ASN A 82 1.59 15.98 -2.92
C ASN A 82 1.04 14.86 -2.03
N LEU A 83 1.28 13.58 -2.35
CA LEU A 83 0.86 12.47 -1.50
C LEU A 83 1.42 12.60 -0.07
N GLY A 84 2.60 13.21 0.10
CA GLY A 84 3.31 13.29 1.38
C GLY A 84 3.60 11.92 1.99
N GLY A 85 4.24 11.85 3.15
CA GLY A 85 4.38 10.61 3.93
C GLY A 85 4.92 9.39 3.15
N GLU A 86 4.54 8.19 3.62
CA GLU A 86 4.93 6.91 3.04
C GLU A 86 3.72 6.14 2.51
N THR A 87 3.94 5.35 1.45
CA THR A 87 2.98 4.36 0.96
C THR A 87 3.69 3.05 0.75
N LEU A 88 3.22 2.00 1.43
CA LEU A 88 3.77 0.66 1.39
C LEU A 88 2.74 -0.30 0.78
N LEU A 89 3.25 -1.23 -0.02
CA LEU A 89 2.54 -2.43 -0.42
C LEU A 89 3.25 -3.63 0.19
N VAL A 90 2.54 -4.40 1.01
CA VAL A 90 3.08 -5.60 1.64
C VAL A 90 2.41 -6.80 1.01
N VAL A 91 3.17 -7.59 0.26
CA VAL A 91 2.67 -8.78 -0.44
C VAL A 91 3.11 -10.02 0.32
N GLY A 92 2.16 -10.74 0.90
CA GLY A 92 2.37 -12.07 1.45
C GLY A 92 2.45 -13.14 0.36
N SER A 93 3.32 -14.14 0.52
CA SER A 93 3.35 -15.35 -0.32
C SER A 93 3.71 -16.61 0.48
N ARG A 94 3.44 -17.80 -0.10
CA ARG A 94 3.73 -19.10 0.54
C ARG A 94 5.09 -19.71 0.16
N ASP A 95 5.84 -19.08 -0.74
CA ASP A 95 7.09 -19.65 -1.27
C ASP A 95 8.18 -19.87 -0.23
N GLU A 96 8.20 -19.08 0.85
CA GLU A 96 9.19 -19.15 1.93
C GLU A 96 8.51 -19.39 3.30
N ALA A 97 7.45 -20.20 3.32
CA ALA A 97 6.68 -20.49 4.55
C ALA A 97 7.51 -21.14 5.68
N ALA A 98 8.66 -21.72 5.38
CA ALA A 98 9.58 -22.30 6.36
C ALA A 98 10.28 -21.25 7.25
N THR A 99 10.29 -19.97 6.84
CA THR A 99 10.93 -18.84 7.54
C THR A 99 9.94 -17.72 7.82
N PHE A 100 8.78 -18.06 8.37
CA PHE A 100 7.79 -17.08 8.82
C PHE A 100 8.37 -16.21 9.97
N PRO A 101 8.18 -14.86 9.97
CA PRO A 101 7.50 -14.06 8.94
C PRO A 101 8.44 -13.51 7.84
N TYR A 102 9.75 -13.63 8.01
CA TYR A 102 10.78 -12.93 7.21
C TYR A 102 10.77 -13.27 5.71
N GLY A 103 10.42 -14.51 5.35
CA GLY A 103 10.28 -14.90 3.94
C GLY A 103 8.87 -14.69 3.38
N PHE A 104 7.88 -14.58 4.28
CA PHE A 104 6.47 -14.61 3.94
C PHE A 104 5.98 -13.29 3.35
N PHE A 105 6.49 -12.16 3.85
CA PHE A 105 6.07 -10.83 3.40
C PHE A 105 7.20 -10.13 2.64
N LYS A 106 6.89 -9.59 1.46
CA LYS A 106 7.78 -8.72 0.71
C LYS A 106 7.18 -7.31 0.69
N GLU A 107 7.94 -6.36 1.21
CA GLU A 107 7.58 -4.95 1.25
C GLU A 107 8.03 -4.23 -0.01
N TRP A 108 7.16 -3.36 -0.51
CA TRP A 108 7.44 -2.44 -1.60
C TRP A 108 7.05 -1.02 -1.20
N ARG A 109 7.99 -0.09 -1.31
CA ARG A 109 7.80 1.32 -0.98
C ARG A 109 7.61 2.13 -2.25
N LEU A 110 6.59 2.97 -2.27
CA LEU A 110 6.37 3.92 -3.36
C LEU A 110 7.41 5.05 -3.27
N ASP A 111 8.15 5.26 -4.35
CA ASP A 111 8.89 6.49 -4.59
C ASP A 111 8.01 7.47 -5.38
N PRO A 112 7.55 8.57 -4.78
CA PRO A 112 6.68 9.53 -5.45
C PRO A 112 7.40 10.31 -6.55
N ASN A 113 8.73 10.37 -6.57
CA ASN A 113 9.47 11.08 -7.62
C ASN A 113 9.44 10.27 -8.92
N THR A 114 9.77 8.97 -8.83
CA THR A 114 9.80 8.07 -9.99
C THR A 114 8.43 7.47 -10.31
N GLY A 115 7.49 7.50 -9.37
CA GLY A 115 6.17 6.86 -9.50
C GLY A 115 6.27 5.35 -9.61
N ARG A 116 7.24 4.76 -8.89
CA ARG A 116 7.49 3.32 -8.90
C ARG A 116 7.58 2.79 -7.48
N PHE A 117 7.16 1.54 -7.33
CA PHE A 117 7.44 0.77 -6.14
C PHE A 117 8.84 0.14 -6.22
N ALA A 118 9.64 0.30 -5.16
CA ALA A 118 10.93 -0.33 -5.00
C ALA A 118 10.88 -1.31 -3.81
N ARG A 119 11.66 -2.39 -3.86
CA ARG A 119 11.76 -3.31 -2.71
C ARG A 119 12.46 -2.61 -1.55
N GLY A 120 11.91 -2.78 -0.36
CA GLY A 120 12.57 -2.45 0.91
C GLY A 120 13.72 -3.40 1.23
#